data_AF-H2ZYR6-F1
#
_entry.id   AF-H2ZYR6-F1
#
_cell.length_a   1.000
_cell.length_b   1.000
_cell.length_c   1.000
_cell.angle_alpha   90.00
_cell.angle_beta   90.00
_cell.angle_gamma   90.00
#
_symmetry.space_group_name_H-M   'P 1'
#
loop_
_entity.id
_entity.type
_entity.pdbx_description
1 polymer ?
#
loop_
_entity_poly.entity_id
_entity_poly.type
_entity_poly.pdbx_seq_one_letter_code
_entity_poly.pdbx_strand_id
1 'polypeptide(L)'
;MACFKIRASRKTETDHMAQEQRLKINFYLPGVSPIEYNSGEYTVEDLCVEAAKRCHISPLCYNLFSLYEEESRLWYAPSYAFKIEEGSATKLYYRMR
;
A
#
# COMPACT_ATOMS: atom_id res chain seq x y z
N MET A 1 7.39 -12.93 47.22
CA MET A 1 6.71 -11.68 46.83
C MET A 1 7.43 -11.12 45.61
N ALA A 2 6.75 -11.15 44.46
CA ALA A 2 7.07 -10.58 43.13
C ALA A 2 8.49 -10.69 42.55
N CYS A 3 8.66 -11.66 41.64
CA CYS A 3 9.57 -11.57 40.50
C CYS A 3 9.06 -10.51 39.50
N PHE A 4 9.93 -9.63 39.01
CA PHE A 4 9.82 -9.11 37.64
C PHE A 4 11.20 -9.02 36.99
N LYS A 5 11.53 -10.08 36.24
CA LYS A 5 12.57 -10.10 35.22
C LYS A 5 12.00 -9.42 33.97
N ILE A 6 12.75 -8.53 33.33
CA ILE A 6 12.49 -8.20 31.93
C ILE A 6 13.80 -8.39 31.18
N ARG A 7 13.86 -9.49 30.43
CA ARG A 7 14.89 -9.78 29.42
C ARG A 7 14.29 -9.45 28.04
N ALA A 8 15.08 -8.71 27.27
CA ALA A 8 15.17 -8.67 25.80
C ALA A 8 13.89 -8.48 24.96
N SER A 9 13.92 -7.45 24.11
CA SER A 9 13.44 -7.60 22.74
C SER A 9 14.59 -7.31 21.78
N ARG A 10 15.24 -8.39 21.34
CA ARG A 10 15.76 -8.43 19.97
C ARG A 10 14.55 -8.55 19.05
N LYS A 11 14.47 -7.69 18.04
CA LYS A 11 13.81 -8.02 16.78
C LYS A 11 14.73 -7.57 15.66
N THR A 12 15.77 -8.35 15.43
CA THR A 12 16.48 -8.43 14.16
C THR A 12 16.40 -9.89 13.77
N GLU A 13 15.41 -10.27 12.97
CA GLU A 13 15.49 -11.46 12.14
C GLU A 13 14.52 -11.29 10.96
N THR A 14 15.15 -11.02 9.82
CA THR A 14 14.80 -11.41 8.45
C THR A 14 13.74 -12.51 8.31
N ASP A 15 12.71 -12.23 7.53
CA ASP A 15 12.02 -13.25 6.73
C ASP A 15 12.14 -12.83 5.26
N HIS A 16 13.09 -13.44 4.54
CA HIS A 16 12.98 -13.57 3.10
C HIS A 16 12.14 -14.81 2.85
N MET A 17 11.23 -14.72 1.87
CA MET A 17 10.49 -15.83 1.22
C MET A 17 9.03 -16.06 1.63
N ALA A 18 8.27 -14.98 1.70
CA ALA A 18 7.06 -14.93 0.88
C ALA A 18 7.17 -13.66 0.04
N GLN A 19 7.54 -13.77 -1.24
CA GLN A 19 7.04 -12.81 -2.21
C GLN A 19 5.54 -13.04 -2.26
N GLU A 20 4.83 -12.58 -1.23
CA GLU A 20 3.39 -12.50 -1.25
C GLU A 20 3.09 -11.62 -2.44
N GLN A 21 2.49 -12.24 -3.44
CA GLN A 21 2.07 -11.64 -4.69
C GLN A 21 1.13 -10.51 -4.30
N ARG A 22 1.67 -9.29 -4.19
CA ARG A 22 0.98 -8.21 -3.49
C ARG A 22 1.22 -6.88 -4.14
N LEU A 23 0.13 -6.29 -4.61
CA LEU A 23 0.04 -4.87 -4.84
C LEU A 23 -0.25 -4.20 -3.49
N LYS A 24 0.60 -3.25 -3.09
CA LYS A 24 0.46 -2.56 -1.81
C LYS A 24 0.33 -1.06 -2.02
N ILE A 25 -0.76 -0.47 -1.53
CA ILE A 25 -0.99 0.97 -1.52
C ILE A 25 -0.68 1.53 -0.14
N ASN A 26 0.32 2.38 -0.07
CA ASN A 26 0.77 3.02 1.16
C ASN A 26 0.21 4.44 1.26
N PHE A 27 -0.04 4.87 2.49
CA PHE A 27 -0.57 6.19 2.82
C PHE A 27 0.45 6.96 3.66
N TYR A 28 0.45 8.28 3.49
CA TYR A 28 1.28 9.19 4.31
C TYR A 28 0.59 9.58 5.63
N LEU A 29 -0.69 9.23 5.79
CA LEU A 29 -1.49 9.62 6.95
C LEU A 29 -1.23 8.65 8.13
N PRO A 30 -0.90 9.16 9.33
CA PRO A 30 -0.75 8.32 10.50
C PRO A 30 -2.11 7.72 10.89
N GLY A 31 -2.15 6.40 11.11
CA GLY A 31 -3.37 5.66 11.49
C GLY A 31 -4.14 5.04 10.33
N VAL A 32 -3.76 5.30 9.08
CA VAL A 32 -4.33 4.62 7.91
C VAL A 32 -3.49 3.40 7.57
N SER A 33 -4.10 2.21 7.64
CA SER A 33 -3.43 0.97 7.25
C SER A 33 -3.27 0.90 5.72
N PRO A 34 -2.12 0.45 5.20
CA PRO A 34 -1.95 0.17 3.77
C PRO A 34 -3.01 -0.80 3.26
N ILE A 35 -3.36 -0.69 1.99
CA ILE A 35 -4.23 -1.67 1.31
C ILE A 35 -3.34 -2.68 0.59
N GLU A 36 -3.63 -3.96 0.74
CA GLU A 36 -2.88 -5.07 0.13
C GLU A 36 -3.83 -5.90 -0.72
N TYR A 37 -3.44 -6.16 -1.97
CA TYR A 37 -4.20 -6.98 -2.90
C TYR A 37 -3.38 -8.19 -3.28
N ASN A 38 -3.98 -9.38 -3.17
CA ASN A 38 -3.28 -10.65 -3.36
C ASN A 38 -3.48 -11.27 -4.76
N SER A 39 -4.52 -10.88 -5.49
CA SER A 39 -4.81 -11.34 -6.85
C SER A 39 -5.89 -10.46 -7.48
N GLY A 40 -5.91 -10.38 -8.81
CA GLY A 40 -6.91 -9.64 -9.57
C GLY A 40 -6.34 -8.60 -10.52
N GLU A 41 -7.24 -7.93 -11.23
CA GLU A 41 -6.95 -6.78 -12.06
C GLU A 41 -7.68 -5.58 -11.47
N TYR A 42 -6.95 -4.50 -11.23
CA TYR A 42 -7.50 -3.28 -10.64
C TYR A 42 -7.04 -2.07 -11.43
N THR A 43 -7.98 -1.19 -11.77
CA THR A 43 -7.63 0.09 -12.37
C THR A 43 -7.07 1.03 -11.31
N VAL A 44 -6.17 1.93 -11.71
CA VAL A 44 -5.68 3.01 -10.83
C VAL A 44 -6.83 3.82 -10.29
N GLU A 45 -7.88 4.01 -11.07
CA GLU A 45 -9.11 4.66 -10.63
C GLU A 45 -9.77 3.93 -9.46
N ASP A 46 -10.08 2.64 -9.60
CA ASP A 46 -10.67 1.84 -8.52
C ASP A 46 -9.81 1.86 -7.25
N LEU A 47 -8.51 1.70 -7.41
CA LEU A 47 -7.54 1.74 -6.33
C LEU A 47 -7.50 3.11 -5.64
N CYS A 48 -7.55 4.20 -6.41
CA CYS A 48 -7.64 5.57 -5.88
C CYS A 48 -8.97 5.81 -5.15
N VAL A 49 -10.08 5.25 -5.64
CA VAL A 49 -11.39 5.35 -4.98
C VAL A 49 -11.37 4.61 -3.64
N GLU A 50 -10.85 3.39 -3.58
CA GLU A 50 -10.71 2.65 -2.32
C GLU A 50 -9.77 3.35 -1.33
N ALA A 51 -8.64 3.85 -1.82
CA ALA A 51 -7.71 4.68 -1.04
C ALA A 51 -8.38 5.94 -0.48
N ALA A 52 -9.17 6.65 -1.30
CA ALA A 52 -9.92 7.83 -0.89
C ALA A 52 -10.94 7.51 0.20
N LYS A 53 -11.71 6.41 0.05
CA LYS A 53 -12.66 5.95 1.06
C LYS A 53 -11.97 5.67 2.39
N ARG A 54 -10.81 5.00 2.36
CA ARG A 54 -10.02 4.68 3.56
C ARG A 54 -9.49 5.93 4.27
N CYS A 55 -9.18 6.98 3.49
CA CYS A 55 -8.71 8.26 4.01
C CYS A 55 -9.84 9.27 4.29
N HIS A 56 -11.10 8.88 4.11
CA HIS A 56 -12.26 9.77 4.22
C HIS A 56 -12.16 11.03 3.34
N ILE A 57 -11.56 10.89 2.16
CA ILE A 57 -11.41 11.97 1.18
C ILE A 57 -12.74 12.16 0.43
N SER A 58 -13.16 13.41 0.29
CA SER A 58 -14.35 13.76 -0.47
C SER A 58 -14.19 13.40 -1.95
N PRO A 59 -15.24 12.88 -2.63
CA PRO A 59 -15.20 12.62 -4.07
C PRO A 59 -14.79 13.83 -4.92
N LEU A 60 -15.03 15.04 -4.43
CA LEU A 60 -14.61 16.29 -5.08
C LEU A 60 -13.09 16.41 -5.21
N CYS A 61 -12.35 15.78 -4.30
CA CYS A 61 -10.89 15.81 -4.27
C CYS A 61 -10.26 14.61 -4.98
N TYR A 62 -11.04 13.68 -5.54
CA TYR A 62 -10.52 12.46 -6.17
C TYR A 62 -9.49 12.76 -7.28
N ASN A 63 -9.77 13.75 -8.13
CA ASN A 63 -8.88 14.14 -9.23
C ASN A 63 -7.54 14.75 -8.79
N LEU A 64 -7.40 15.11 -7.51
CA LEU A 64 -6.15 15.65 -6.96
C LEU A 64 -5.17 14.55 -6.57
N PHE A 65 -5.63 13.30 -6.44
CA PHE A 65 -4.82 12.18 -5.97
C PHE A 65 -4.53 11.18 -7.10
N SER A 66 -3.36 10.57 -7.04
CA SER A 66 -2.89 9.56 -7.98
C SER A 66 -1.97 8.57 -7.26
N LEU A 67 -1.70 7.44 -7.92
CA LEU A 67 -0.79 6.42 -7.43
C LEU A 67 0.61 6.65 -7.99
N TYR A 68 1.57 6.75 -7.07
CA TYR A 68 2.99 6.89 -7.36
C TYR A 68 3.73 5.60 -7.03
N GLU A 69 4.49 5.06 -7.98
CA GLU A 69 5.36 3.91 -7.73
C GLU A 69 6.78 4.38 -7.45
N GLU A 70 7.35 3.91 -6.34
CA GLU A 70 8.70 4.29 -5.90
C GLU A 70 9.80 3.62 -6.73
N GLU A 71 9.53 2.41 -7.24
CA GLU A 71 10.46 1.59 -8.01
C GLU A 71 10.76 2.22 -9.38
N SER A 72 9.73 2.50 -10.18
CA SER A 72 9.89 3.19 -11.47
C SER A 72 9.93 4.73 -11.34
N ARG A 73 9.57 5.29 -10.18
CA ARG A 73 9.41 6.73 -9.94
C ARG A 73 8.38 7.38 -10.87
N LEU A 74 7.35 6.63 -11.26
CA LEU A 74 6.32 7.04 -12.22
C LEU A 74 4.97 7.26 -11.53
N TRP A 75 4.18 8.13 -12.15
CA TRP A 75 2.78 8.34 -11.81
C TRP A 75 1.91 7.61 -12.82
N TYR A 76 0.91 6.88 -12.33
CA TYR A 76 0.01 6.15 -13.22
C TYR A 76 -1.22 6.99 -13.55
N ALA A 77 -1.65 6.90 -14.81
CA ALA A 77 -2.91 7.45 -15.25
C ALA A 77 -4.07 6.66 -14.63
N PRO A 78 -5.22 7.29 -14.34
CA PRO A 78 -6.40 6.61 -13.79
C PRO A 78 -6.90 5.46 -14.69
N SER A 79 -6.69 5.58 -16.02
CA SER A 79 -7.03 4.56 -17.01
C SER A 79 -6.08 3.36 -17.05
N TYR A 80 -4.98 3.36 -16.27
CA TYR A 80 -4.05 2.24 -16.24
C TYR A 80 -4.60 1.12 -15.36
N ALA A 81 -4.52 -0.12 -15.83
CA ALA A 81 -4.91 -1.31 -15.08
C ALA A 81 -3.68 -2.07 -14.60
N PHE A 82 -3.60 -2.26 -13.27
CA PHE A 82 -2.62 -3.10 -12.63
C PHE A 82 -3.10 -4.55 -12.62
N LYS A 83 -2.32 -5.42 -13.23
CA LYS A 83 -2.49 -6.88 -13.14
C LYS A 83 -1.59 -7.41 -12.04
N ILE A 84 -2.18 -8.04 -11.04
CA ILE A 84 -1.44 -8.68 -9.96
C ILE A 84 -1.05 -10.07 -10.45
N GLU A 85 0.11 -10.14 -11.12
CA GLU A 85 0.67 -11.40 -11.63
C GLU A 85 1.54 -12.10 -10.58
N GLU A 86 1.58 -13.43 -10.65
CA GLU A 86 2.35 -14.27 -9.73
C GLU A 86 3.86 -13.98 -9.85
N GLY A 87 4.41 -13.25 -8.88
CA GLY A 87 5.84 -12.96 -8.77
C GLY A 87 6.19 -11.47 -8.74
N SER A 88 5.24 -10.59 -9.03
CA SER A 88 5.44 -9.14 -8.89
C SER A 88 4.97 -8.64 -7.53
N ALA A 89 5.83 -7.90 -6.83
CA ALA A 89 5.47 -7.13 -5.66
C ALA A 89 5.55 -5.66 -6.07
N THR A 90 4.40 -5.00 -6.18
CA THR A 90 4.34 -3.61 -6.63
C THR A 90 3.96 -2.71 -5.47
N LYS A 91 4.81 -1.70 -5.20
CA LYS A 91 4.58 -0.77 -4.10
C LYS A 91 4.15 0.60 -4.62
N LEU A 92 2.88 0.91 -4.41
CA LEU A 92 2.27 2.18 -4.74
C LEU A 92 2.09 3.06 -3.50
N TYR A 93 2.10 4.36 -3.74
CA TYR A 93 1.84 5.39 -2.74
C TYR A 93 0.70 6.27 -3.22
N TYR A 94 -0.31 6.41 -2.37
CA TYR A 94 -1.42 7.31 -2.64
C TYR A 94 -1.01 8.73 -2.26
N ARG A 95 -0.87 9.60 -3.26
CA ARG A 95 -0.33 10.96 -3.09
C ARG A 95 -1.11 11.97 -3.95
N MET A 96 -1.17 13.22 -3.49
CA MET A 96 -1.61 14.33 -4.34
C MET A 96 -0.61 14.58 -5.47
N ARG A 97 -1.13 14.72 -6.70
CA ARG A 97 -0.35 15.00 -7.91
C ARG A 97 -0.39 16.49 -8.25
#